data_AF-A0AAE1V975-F1
#
_entry.id   AF-A0AAE1V975-F1
#
_cell.length_a   1.000
_cell.length_b   1.000
_cell.length_c   1.000
_cell.angle_alpha   90.00
_cell.angle_beta   90.00
_cell.angle_gamma   90.00
#
_symmetry.space_group_name_H-M   'P 1'
#
loop_
_entity.id
_entity.type
_entity.pdbx_description
1 polymer ?
#
loop_
_entity_poly.entity_id
_entity_poly.type
_entity_poly.pdbx_seq_one_letter_code
_entity_poly.pdbx_strand_id
1 'polypeptide(L)' 'MGKNPSSSRMLLGVAVLLDDGLEISFTDKRRFAKVRSLENVSVPPIYELGPNALLEPMTVDEFYKELSKKKIGCG' A
#
# COMPACT_ATOMS: atom_id res chain seq x y z
N MET A 1 11.07 -30.36 -23.85
CA MET A 1 11.62 -29.15 -23.21
C MET A 1 10.52 -28.49 -22.40
N GLY A 2 10.38 -28.89 -21.13
CA GLY A 2 9.36 -28.35 -20.23
C GLY A 2 9.73 -26.94 -19.82
N LYS A 3 8.82 -25.98 -19.99
CA LYS A 3 9.00 -24.64 -19.43
C LYS A 3 9.05 -24.78 -17.91
N ASN A 4 10.17 -24.42 -17.29
CA ASN A 4 10.23 -24.22 -15.85
C ASN A 4 9.17 -23.16 -15.47
N PRO A 5 8.16 -23.48 -14.64
CA PRO A 5 7.11 -22.53 -14.27
C PRO A 5 7.66 -21.33 -13.48
N SER A 6 8.91 -21.42 -13.00
CA SER A 6 9.64 -20.34 -12.34
C SER A 6 9.91 -19.13 -13.23
N SER A 7 10.05 -19.30 -14.55
CA SER A 7 10.46 -18.21 -15.45
C SER A 7 9.33 -17.23 -15.80
N SER A 8 8.06 -17.64 -15.66
CA SER A 8 6.89 -16.78 -15.90
C SER A 8 6.28 -16.17 -14.63
N ARG A 9 6.72 -16.60 -13.44
CA ARG A 9 6.16 -16.16 -12.14
C ARG A 9 6.72 -14.79 -11.68
N MET A 10 7.81 -14.32 -12.29
CA MET A 10 8.64 -13.20 -11.81
C MET A 10 8.53 -11.90 -12.65
N LEU A 11 7.42 -11.66 -13.34
CA LEU A 11 7.27 -10.49 -14.23
C LEU A 11 6.49 -9.29 -13.64
N LEU A 12 6.12 -9.30 -12.35
CA LEU A 12 5.05 -8.41 -11.87
C LEU A 12 4.97 -8.10 -10.36
N GLY A 13 5.93 -8.52 -9.53
CA GLY A 13 5.73 -8.56 -8.07
C GLY A 13 6.96 -8.87 -7.23
N VAL A 14 6.80 -8.95 -5.90
CA VAL A 14 7.81 -9.39 -4.92
C VAL A 14 7.35 -10.71 -4.32
N ALA A 15 8.26 -11.67 -4.13
CA ALA A 15 7.98 -12.92 -3.43
C ALA A 15 9.06 -13.22 -2.39
N VAL A 16 8.66 -13.79 -1.26
CA VAL A 16 9.52 -14.20 -0.14
C VAL A 16 9.16 -15.64 0.21
N LEU A 17 10.16 -16.51 0.29
CA LEU A 17 10.02 -17.87 0.78
C LEU A 17 10.50 -17.90 2.23
N LEU A 18 9.64 -18.37 3.13
CA LEU A 18 9.97 -18.56 4.53
C LEU A 18 10.68 -19.91 4.75
N ASP A 19 11.38 -20.04 5.87
CA ASP A 19 12.18 -21.22 6.19
C ASP A 19 11.35 -22.52 6.36
N ASP A 20 10.05 -22.38 6.64
CA ASP A 20 9.09 -23.48 6.69
C ASP A 20 8.56 -23.90 5.31
N GLY A 21 9.02 -23.24 4.25
CA GLY A 21 8.61 -23.47 2.87
C GLY A 21 7.36 -22.67 2.44
N LEU A 22 6.82 -21.78 3.27
CA LEU A 22 5.69 -20.93 2.91
C LEU A 22 6.12 -19.79 1.97
N GLU A 23 5.40 -19.59 0.87
CA GLU A 23 5.62 -18.49 -0.08
C GLU A 23 4.65 -17.33 0.17
N ILE A 24 5.17 -16.12 0.36
CA ILE A 24 4.42 -14.87 0.39
C ILE A 24 4.72 -14.12 -0.90
N SER A 25 3.69 -13.65 -1.61
CA SER A 25 3.89 -12.84 -2.81
C SER A 25 2.97 -11.62 -2.88
N PHE A 26 3.48 -10.55 -3.47
CA PHE A 26 2.80 -9.31 -3.80
C PHE A 26 2.89 -9.11 -5.31
N THR A 27 1.76 -8.94 -6.00
CA THR A 27 1.73 -8.75 -7.47
C THR A 27 0.97 -7.49 -7.86
N ASP A 28 1.47 -6.75 -8.85
CA ASP A 28 0.76 -5.62 -9.46
C ASP A 28 0.87 -5.63 -10.99
N LYS A 29 -0.22 -6.04 -11.64
CA LYS A 29 -0.32 -6.13 -13.10
C LYS A 29 -0.01 -4.84 -13.83
N ARG A 30 -0.30 -3.69 -13.22
CA ARG A 30 -0.18 -2.38 -13.86
C ARG A 30 1.17 -1.70 -13.60
N ARG A 31 1.99 -2.27 -12.71
CA ARG A 31 3.32 -1.76 -12.33
C ARG A 31 3.30 -0.31 -11.81
N PHE A 32 2.26 0.05 -11.06
CA PHE A 32 2.11 1.33 -10.37
C PHE A 32 2.40 1.25 -8.87
N ALA A 33 2.32 0.06 -8.28
CA ALA A 33 2.66 -0.17 -6.88
C ALA A 33 4.16 0.03 -6.63
N LYS A 34 4.50 0.52 -5.43
CA LYS A 34 5.88 0.68 -4.96
C LYS A 34 6.09 -0.19 -3.73
N VAL A 35 7.10 -1.06 -3.76
CA VAL A 35 7.56 -1.83 -2.60
C VAL A 35 8.87 -1.20 -2.11
N ARG A 36 8.97 -0.91 -0.82
CA ARG A 36 10.14 -0.28 -0.18
C ARG A 36 10.49 -1.02 1.11
N SER A 37 11.78 -1.17 1.37
CA SER A 37 12.30 -1.55 2.68
C SER A 37 12.70 -0.27 3.40
N LEU A 38 12.06 0.04 4.53
CA LEU A 38 12.24 1.27 5.28
C LEU A 38 12.60 0.92 6.73
N GLU A 39 13.48 1.71 7.34
CA GLU A 39 13.89 1.50 8.74
C GLU A 39 12.79 1.89 9.73
N ASN A 40 11.95 2.87 9.39
CA ASN A 40 10.81 3.29 10.21
C ASN A 40 9.68 3.91 9.36
N VAL A 41 8.59 4.30 10.01
CA VAL A 41 7.39 4.91 9.40
C VAL A 41 7.48 6.43 9.25
N SER A 42 8.50 7.08 9.84
CA SER A 42 8.68 8.53 9.88
C SER A 42 9.24 9.10 8.56
N VAL A 43 9.01 8.41 7.46
CA VAL A 43 9.47 8.77 6.12
C VAL A 43 8.29 8.80 5.14
N PRO A 44 8.33 9.64 4.09
CA PRO A 44 7.28 9.64 3.08
C PRO A 44 7.18 8.29 2.33
N PRO A 45 5.97 7.83 1.98
CA PRO A 45 4.71 8.58 2.04
C PRO A 45 3.94 8.44 3.37
N ILE A 46 4.38 7.57 4.29
CA ILE A 46 3.55 7.16 5.43
C ILE A 46 3.30 8.32 6.40
N TYR A 47 4.34 9.08 6.76
CA TYR A 47 4.22 10.22 7.68
C TYR A 47 3.38 11.40 7.12
N GLU A 48 3.20 11.48 5.81
CA GLU A 48 2.44 12.56 5.16
C GLU A 48 0.95 12.22 5.02
N LEU A 49 0.54 11.01 5.39
CA LEU A 49 -0.85 10.59 5.34
C LEU A 49 -1.67 11.34 6.40
N GLY A 50 -2.91 11.68 6.04
CA GLY A 50 -3.91 12.09 7.03
C GLY A 50 -4.35 10.92 7.93
N PRO A 51 -5.27 11.18 8.88
CA PRO A 51 -5.77 10.17 9.81
C PRO A 51 -6.31 8.94 9.08
N ASN A 52 -6.06 7.75 9.63
CA ASN A 52 -6.56 6.51 9.06
C ASN A 52 -8.09 6.44 9.17
N ALA A 53 -8.80 6.25 8.05
CA ALA A 53 -10.27 6.29 8.03
C ALA A 53 -10.96 5.23 8.91
N LEU A 54 -10.31 4.10 9.20
CA LEU A 54 -10.85 3.03 10.03
C LEU A 54 -10.35 3.09 11.47
N LEU A 55 -9.05 3.35 11.65
CA LEU A 55 -8.39 3.29 12.96
C LEU A 55 -8.46 4.63 13.72
N GLU A 56 -8.55 5.75 13.00
CA GLU A 56 -8.55 7.11 13.54
C GLU A 56 -9.67 7.94 12.90
N PRO A 57 -10.94 7.48 12.99
CA PRO A 57 -12.05 8.19 12.40
C PRO A 57 -12.24 9.55 13.08
N MET A 58 -12.38 10.61 12.27
CA MET A 58 -12.79 11.92 12.76
C MET A 58 -14.24 11.86 13.23
N THR A 59 -14.56 12.63 14.26
CA THR A 59 -15.96 12.87 14.63
C THR A 59 -16.68 13.68 13.53
N VAL A 60 -18.02 13.64 13.54
CA VAL A 60 -18.82 14.39 12.56
C VAL A 60 -18.49 15.88 12.58
N ASP A 61 -18.33 16.47 13.77
CA ASP A 61 -18.06 17.89 13.93
C ASP A 61 -16.66 18.28 13.44
N GLU A 62 -15.65 17.47 13.75
CA GLU A 62 -14.28 17.66 13.25
C GLU A 62 -14.23 17.54 11.73
N PHE A 63 -14.89 16.54 11.17
CA PHE A 63 -14.96 16.33 9.73
C PHE A 63 -15.63 17.51 9.01
N TYR A 64 -16.77 17.99 9.53
CA TYR A 64 -17.45 19.17 8.98
C TYR A 64 -16.58 20.43 9.06
N LYS A 65 -15.90 20.63 10.20
CA LYS A 65 -14.98 21.75 10.39
C LYS A 65 -13.81 21.72 9.42
N GLU A 66 -13.20 20.57 9.19
CA GLU A 66 -12.08 20.45 8.24
C GLU A 66 -12.54 20.62 6.79
N LEU A 67 -13.70 20.08 6.41
CA LEU A 67 -14.25 20.25 5.06
C LEU A 67 -14.66 21.69 4.75
N SER A 68 -15.19 22.43 5.74
CA SER A 68 -15.59 23.83 5.54
C SER A 68 -14.47 24.74 5.05
N LYS A 69 -13.20 24.36 5.29
CA LYS A 69 -12.00 25.09 4.87
C LYS A 69 -11.54 24.73 3.44
N LYS A 70 -12.04 23.63 2.87
CA LYS A 70 -11.58 23.09 1.59
C LYS A 70 -12.43 23.64 0.43
N LYS A 71 -11.78 24.25 -0.56
CA LYS A 71 -12.41 24.77 -1.78
C LYS A 71 -12.34 23.79 -2.95
N ILE A 72 -12.56 22.51 -2.67
CA ILE A 72 -12.56 21.43 -3.66
C ILE A 72 -13.90 20.70 -3.63
N GLY A 73 -14.32 20.14 -4.75
CA GLY A 73 -15.57 19.39 -4.83
C GLY A 73 -15.50 18.11 -3.99
N CYS A 74 -16.53 17.87 -3.19
CA CYS A 74 -16.84 16.55 -2.64
C CYS A 74 -17.80 15.88 -3.63
N GLY A 75 -17.26 15.29 -4.69
CA GLY A 75 -18.04 14.53 -5.69
C GLY A 75 -18.44 13.16 -5.17
#